data_AF-A0A2K5EPG5-F1
#
_entry.id   AF-A0A2K5EPG5-F1
#
_cell.length_a   1.000
_cell.length_b   1.000
_cell.length_c   1.000
_cell.angle_alpha   90.00
_cell.angle_beta   90.00
_cell.angle_gamma   90.00
#
_symmetry.space_group_name_H-M   'P 1'
#
loop_
_entity.id
_entity.type
_entity.pdbx_description
1 polymer ?
#
loop_
_entity_poly.entity_id
_entity_poly.type
_entity_poly.pdbx_seq_one_letter_code
_entity_poly.pdbx_strand_id
1 'polypeptide(L)'
;MPREDRATWKSNYFLKFIQLLDDYLKCFIVGADNVGSKQMQQIRMSLCGKAVVLMGKNIMMRKANQEHLENNPDLEKLLPHIWGNVGFVFTKEDLTEIRDMQLANKVPAATCAGAIAPCEVTVPAQNTGLGPEKTSFSQALGITTKISRGTIEILTSSGS
;
A
#
# COMPACT_ATOMS: atom_id res chain seq x y z
N MET A 1 23.62 -3.82 12.05
CA MET A 1 23.14 -3.79 13.44
C MET A 1 23.30 -5.18 14.04
N PRO A 2 23.75 -5.31 15.30
CA PRO A 2 23.88 -6.60 15.95
C PRO A 2 22.53 -7.31 15.96
N ARG A 3 22.54 -8.63 15.85
CA ARG A 3 21.31 -9.43 15.90
C ARG A 3 20.86 -9.45 17.37
N GLU A 4 20.01 -8.50 17.72
CA GLU A 4 19.42 -8.41 19.05
C GLU A 4 18.67 -9.70 19.38
N ASP A 5 18.71 -10.12 20.65
CA ASP A 5 17.99 -11.32 21.10
C ASP A 5 16.50 -11.21 20.77
N ARG A 6 15.91 -12.32 20.33
CA ARG A 6 14.51 -12.33 19.88
C ARG A 6 13.53 -11.90 20.97
N ALA A 7 13.87 -12.14 22.24
CA ALA A 7 13.07 -11.76 23.38
C ALA A 7 13.14 -10.24 23.63
N THR A 8 14.34 -9.65 23.64
CA THR A 8 14.53 -8.21 23.85
C THR A 8 13.93 -7.40 22.70
N TRP A 9 14.10 -7.85 21.45
CA TRP A 9 13.47 -7.20 20.30
C TRP A 9 11.93 -7.18 20.41
N LYS A 10 11.31 -8.28 20.85
CA LYS A 10 9.86 -8.33 21.07
C LYS A 10 9.44 -7.34 22.15
N SER A 11 10.10 -7.36 23.31
CA SER A 11 9.77 -6.45 24.41
C SER A 11 9.93 -4.98 24.02
N ASN A 12 11.02 -4.63 23.31
CA ASN A 12 11.25 -3.28 22.80
C ASN A 12 10.16 -2.86 21.80
N TYR A 13 9.73 -3.79 20.93
CA TYR A 13 8.63 -3.54 20.00
C TYR A 13 7.30 -3.29 20.73
N PHE A 14 6.99 -4.09 21.75
CA PHE A 14 5.81 -3.93 22.58
C PHE A 14 5.80 -2.57 23.29
N LEU A 15 6.90 -2.22 23.98
CA LEU A 15 7.03 -0.93 24.67
C LEU A 15 6.85 0.24 23.70
N LYS A 16 7.46 0.17 22.52
CA LYS A 16 7.31 1.21 21.50
C LYS A 16 5.87 1.33 21.00
N PHE A 17 5.17 0.21 20.81
CA PHE A 17 3.79 0.24 20.35
C PHE A 17 2.85 0.82 21.41
N ILE A 18 3.04 0.44 22.68
CA ILE A 18 2.30 0.98 23.82
C ILE A 18 2.53 2.49 23.94
N GLN A 19 3.78 2.93 23.88
CA GLN A 19 4.11 4.35 23.91
C GLN A 19 3.41 5.13 22.79
N LEU A 20 3.33 4.56 21.57
CA LEU A 20 2.61 5.17 20.46
C LEU A 20 1.08 5.16 20.63
N LEU A 21 0.52 4.18 21.33
CA LEU A 21 -0.90 4.17 21.67
C LEU A 21 -1.25 5.25 22.71
N ASP A 22 -0.36 5.45 23.69
CA ASP A 22 -0.57 6.45 24.74
C ASP A 22 -0.31 7.88 24.23
N ASP A 23 0.73 8.06 23.39
CA ASP A 23 1.09 9.36 22.85
C ASP A 23 0.07 9.90 21.84
N TYR A 24 -0.65 9.02 21.13
CA TYR A 24 -1.51 9.37 20.01
C TYR A 24 -2.95 8.89 20.24
N LEU A 25 -3.88 9.85 20.35
CA LEU A 25 -5.31 9.57 20.53
C LEU A 25 -5.99 8.92 19.32
N LYS A 26 -5.44 9.10 18.11
CA LYS A 26 -6.03 8.65 16.86
C LYS A 26 -5.07 7.72 16.11
N CYS A 27 -5.61 6.62 15.60
CA CYS A 27 -4.86 5.68 14.76
C CYS A 27 -5.68 5.24 13.54
N PHE A 28 -4.98 4.90 12.46
CA PHE A 28 -5.52 4.26 11.27
C PHE A 28 -4.95 2.86 11.11
N ILE A 29 -5.79 1.93 10.64
CA ILE A 29 -5.34 0.65 10.11
C ILE A 29 -5.24 0.81 8.59
N VAL A 30 -4.05 0.54 8.05
CA VAL A 30 -3.77 0.64 6.62
C VAL A 30 -3.36 -0.73 6.10
N GLY A 31 -4.01 -1.19 5.03
CA GLY A 31 -3.57 -2.35 4.27
C GLY A 31 -2.40 -1.97 3.36
N ALA A 32 -1.29 -2.71 3.45
CA ALA A 32 -0.07 -2.46 2.69
C ALA A 32 0.17 -3.54 1.62
N ASP A 33 -0.91 -4.07 1.03
CA ASP A 33 -0.82 -5.05 -0.05
C ASP A 33 -0.24 -4.40 -1.33
N ASN A 34 0.74 -5.05 -1.95
CA ASN A 34 1.43 -4.59 -3.16
C ASN A 34 2.19 -3.25 -3.03
N VAL A 35 2.55 -2.83 -1.81
CA VAL A 35 3.36 -1.62 -1.60
C VAL A 35 4.85 -1.95 -1.67
N GLY A 36 5.55 -1.33 -2.63
CA GLY A 36 7.01 -1.46 -2.74
C GLY A 36 7.75 -0.79 -1.58
N SER A 37 8.94 -1.28 -1.25
CA SER A 37 9.78 -0.71 -0.16
C SER A 37 10.08 0.78 -0.36
N LYS A 38 10.38 1.19 -1.61
CA LYS A 38 10.61 2.60 -1.98
C LYS A 38 9.36 3.47 -1.78
N GLN A 39 8.18 2.95 -2.11
CA GLN A 39 6.92 3.64 -1.91
C GLN A 39 6.63 3.82 -0.41
N MET A 40 6.83 2.77 0.38
CA MET A 40 6.67 2.86 1.84
C MET A 40 7.64 3.88 2.46
N GLN A 41 8.87 3.98 1.94
CA GLN A 41 9.83 4.99 2.38
C GLN A 41 9.37 6.41 2.03
N GLN A 42 8.86 6.63 0.81
CA GLN A 42 8.30 7.92 0.41
C GLN A 42 7.10 8.32 1.27
N ILE A 43 6.19 7.38 1.53
CA ILE A 43 5.04 7.58 2.43
C ILE A 43 5.53 7.98 3.83
N ARG A 44 6.53 7.27 4.37
CA ARG A 44 7.12 7.60 5.69
C ARG A 44 7.76 8.99 5.72
N MET A 45 8.43 9.43 4.64
CA MET A 45 8.99 10.78 4.57
C MET A 45 7.90 11.84 4.49
N SER A 46 6.85 11.61 3.70
CA SER A 46 5.72 12.55 3.57
C SER A 46 4.92 12.71 4.85
N LEU A 47 4.83 11.64 5.66
CA LEU A 47 4.15 11.64 6.95
C LEU A 47 5.06 12.09 8.10
N CYS A 48 6.35 12.30 7.84
CA CYS A 48 7.32 12.67 8.88
C CYS A 48 6.90 13.99 9.55
N GLY A 49 6.82 13.98 10.88
CA GLY A 49 6.37 15.12 11.69
C GLY A 49 4.87 15.15 11.97
N LYS A 50 4.04 14.54 11.12
CA LYS A 50 2.56 14.55 11.24
C LYS A 50 1.99 13.21 11.71
N ALA A 51 2.60 12.10 11.29
CA ALA A 51 2.16 10.77 11.63
C ALA A 51 3.32 9.76 11.70
N VAL A 52 3.15 8.73 12.51
CA VAL A 52 4.12 7.64 12.66
C VAL A 52 3.52 6.36 12.12
N VAL A 53 4.20 5.74 11.15
CA VAL A 53 3.80 4.44 10.59
C VAL A 53 4.55 3.30 11.26
N LEU A 54 3.80 2.37 11.86
CA LEU A 54 4.31 1.15 12.46
C LEU A 54 3.73 -0.08 11.76
N MET A 55 4.61 -0.91 11.21
CA MET A 55 4.27 -2.22 10.65
C MET A 55 4.67 -3.30 11.66
N GLY A 56 3.82 -4.30 11.86
CA GLY A 56 4.03 -5.33 12.86
C GLY A 56 3.43 -6.67 12.50
N LYS A 57 3.85 -7.72 13.22
CA LYS A 57 3.22 -9.04 13.07
C LYS A 57 1.85 -9.04 13.75
N ASN A 58 0.81 -9.43 13.04
CA ASN A 58 -0.59 -9.39 13.52
C ASN A 58 -0.79 -10.02 14.90
N ILE A 59 -0.14 -11.15 15.19
CA ILE A 59 -0.24 -11.82 16.48
C ILE A 59 0.29 -10.93 17.63
N MET A 60 1.41 -10.23 17.42
CA MET A 60 1.97 -9.35 18.43
C MET A 60 1.11 -8.10 18.63
N MET A 61 0.62 -7.52 17.53
CA MET A 61 -0.26 -6.34 17.57
C MET A 61 -1.59 -6.63 18.26
N ARG A 62 -2.21 -7.77 17.97
CA ARG A 62 -3.45 -8.20 18.64
C ARG A 62 -3.24 -8.40 20.14
N LYS A 63 -2.13 -9.05 20.53
CA LYS A 63 -1.82 -9.25 21.95
C LYS A 63 -1.62 -7.92 22.67
N ALA A 64 -0.90 -6.98 22.06
CA ALA A 64 -0.67 -5.66 22.64
C ALA A 64 -1.97 -4.86 22.81
N ASN A 65 -2.85 -4.89 21.80
CA ASN A 65 -4.17 -4.23 21.89
C ASN A 65 -5.08 -4.88 22.95
N GLN A 66 -4.99 -6.20 23.12
CA GLN A 66 -5.77 -6.93 24.11
C GLN A 66 -5.31 -6.64 25.55
N GLU A 67 -4.00 -6.45 25.74
CA GLU A 67 -3.41 -6.06 27.04
C GLU A 67 -3.75 -4.60 27.39
N HIS A 68 -3.83 -3.71 26.40
CA HIS A 68 -4.25 -2.32 26.59
C HIS A 68 -5.76 -2.08 26.56
N LEU A 69 -6.56 -3.14 26.48
CA LEU A 69 -8.02 -3.04 26.39
C LEU A 69 -8.64 -2.43 27.67
N GLU A 70 -7.99 -2.64 28.81
CA GLU A 70 -8.43 -2.09 30.11
C GLU A 70 -8.40 -0.55 30.13
N ASN A 71 -7.50 0.06 29.35
CA ASN A 71 -7.36 1.52 29.29
C ASN A 71 -8.26 2.14 28.23
N ASN A 72 -8.54 1.43 27.13
CA ASN A 72 -9.36 1.93 26.02
C ASN A 72 -10.23 0.80 25.42
N PRO A 73 -11.54 0.74 25.75
CA PRO A 73 -12.42 -0.31 25.26
C PRO A 73 -12.67 -0.25 23.75
N ASP A 74 -12.43 0.90 23.11
CA ASP A 74 -12.58 1.05 21.67
C ASP A 74 -11.55 0.25 20.85
N LEU A 75 -10.45 -0.21 21.48
CA LEU A 75 -9.48 -1.09 20.84
C LEU A 75 -10.05 -2.46 20.49
N GLU A 76 -11.12 -2.91 21.15
CA GLU A 76 -11.79 -4.18 20.83
C GLU A 76 -12.34 -4.18 19.39
N LYS A 77 -12.88 -3.04 18.96
CA LYS A 77 -13.43 -2.85 17.61
C LYS A 77 -12.35 -2.93 16.53
N LEU A 78 -11.08 -2.72 16.88
CA LEU A 78 -9.95 -2.81 15.95
C LEU A 78 -9.47 -4.26 15.74
N LEU A 79 -9.65 -5.15 16.72
CA LEU A 79 -9.21 -6.55 16.64
C LEU A 79 -9.67 -7.31 15.37
N PRO A 80 -10.94 -7.22 14.92
CA PRO A 80 -11.39 -7.91 13.70
C PRO A 80 -10.74 -7.34 12.42
N HIS A 81 -10.27 -6.10 12.43
CA HIS A 81 -9.67 -5.44 11.27
C HIS A 81 -8.17 -5.73 11.09
N ILE A 82 -7.52 -6.36 12.09
CA ILE A 82 -6.09 -6.69 12.03
C ILE A 82 -5.91 -8.04 11.31
N TRP A 83 -6.11 -8.06 9.99
CA TRP A 83 -5.95 -9.25 9.16
C TRP A 83 -5.20 -8.93 7.87
N GLY A 84 -4.38 -9.88 7.38
CA GLY A 84 -3.55 -9.67 6.18
C GLY A 84 -2.30 -8.83 6.45
N ASN A 85 -1.82 -8.12 5.43
CA ASN A 85 -0.65 -7.24 5.54
C ASN A 85 -1.10 -5.84 5.99
N VAL A 86 -1.17 -5.64 7.30
CA VAL A 86 -1.69 -4.41 7.91
C VAL A 86 -0.62 -3.65 8.68
N GLY A 87 -0.75 -2.32 8.66
CA GLY A 87 0.03 -1.37 9.42
C GLY A 87 -0.84 -0.42 10.23
N PHE A 88 -0.24 0.17 11.25
CA PHE A 88 -0.84 1.23 12.05
C PHE A 88 -0.20 2.57 11.70
N VAL A 89 -1.03 3.58 11.51
CA VAL A 89 -0.58 4.97 11.34
C VAL A 89 -1.13 5.78 12.50
N PHE A 90 -0.25 6.26 13.37
CA PHE A 90 -0.59 7.07 14.53
C PHE A 90 -0.48 8.55 14.17
N THR A 91 -1.48 9.35 14.55
CA THR A 91 -1.48 10.80 14.28
C THR A 91 -2.16 11.59 15.38
N LYS A 92 -1.70 12.82 15.59
CA LYS A 92 -2.35 13.81 16.48
C LYS A 92 -3.21 14.79 15.70
N GLU A 93 -3.00 14.88 14.38
CA GLU A 93 -3.67 15.81 13.49
C GLU A 93 -5.05 15.28 13.06
N ASP A 94 -5.69 16.02 12.16
CA ASP A 94 -7.00 15.65 11.64
C ASP A 94 -6.96 14.44 10.72
N LEU A 95 -7.97 13.58 10.88
CA LEU A 95 -8.10 12.32 10.16
C LEU A 95 -8.20 12.55 8.64
N THR A 96 -8.86 13.65 8.24
CA THR A 96 -9.07 13.99 6.83
C THR A 96 -7.76 14.34 6.14
N GLU A 97 -6.90 15.15 6.78
CA GLU A 97 -5.61 15.55 6.19
C GLU A 97 -4.70 14.34 5.96
N ILE A 98 -4.60 13.45 6.96
CA ILE A 98 -3.77 12.26 6.85
C ILE A 98 -4.32 11.31 5.78
N ARG A 99 -5.64 11.18 5.68
CA ARG A 99 -6.28 10.39 4.62
C ARG A 99 -5.95 10.96 3.24
N ASP A 100 -6.06 12.27 3.07
CA ASP A 100 -5.82 12.92 1.79
C ASP A 100 -4.32 12.87 1.41
N MET A 101 -3.41 13.01 2.39
CA MET A 101 -1.98 12.79 2.19
C MET A 101 -1.65 11.35 1.80
N GLN A 102 -2.30 10.36 2.42
CA GLN A 102 -2.12 8.95 2.03
C GLN A 102 -2.66 8.69 0.62
N LEU A 103 -3.80 9.28 0.27
CA LEU A 103 -4.44 9.09 -1.03
C LEU A 103 -3.69 9.81 -2.16
N ALA A 104 -3.14 11.00 -1.89
CA ALA A 104 -2.30 11.74 -2.84
C ALA A 104 -1.00 11.00 -3.17
N ASN A 105 -0.45 10.24 -2.19
CA ASN A 105 0.75 9.42 -2.38
C ASN A 105 0.44 8.02 -2.92
N LYS A 106 -0.81 7.75 -3.35
CA LYS A 106 -1.15 6.50 -4.04
C LYS A 106 -0.48 6.49 -5.40
N VAL A 107 0.69 5.86 -5.46
CA VAL A 107 1.41 5.66 -6.72
C VAL A 107 0.56 4.74 -7.60
N PRO A 108 0.24 5.13 -8.85
CA PRO A 108 -0.28 4.19 -9.83
C PRO A 108 0.82 3.16 -10.10
N ALA A 109 0.75 2.04 -9.40
CA ALA A 109 1.67 0.94 -9.63
C ALA A 109 1.32 0.31 -10.98
N ALA A 110 2.31 0.21 -11.86
CA ALA A 110 2.20 -0.64 -13.04
C ALA A 110 1.81 -2.05 -12.57
N THR A 111 0.77 -2.62 -13.17
CA THR A 111 0.34 -3.97 -12.84
C THR A 111 1.48 -4.94 -13.10
N CYS A 112 1.94 -5.64 -12.06
CA CYS A 112 2.91 -6.72 -12.22
C CYS A 112 2.26 -7.81 -13.08
N ALA A 113 3.04 -8.43 -13.97
CA ALA A 113 2.56 -9.55 -14.77
C ALA A 113 1.98 -10.65 -13.86
N GLY A 114 0.71 -11.00 -14.04
CA GLY A 114 -0.02 -11.96 -13.21
C GLY A 114 -0.81 -11.37 -12.03
N ALA A 115 -0.77 -10.06 -11.81
CA ALA A 115 -1.63 -9.39 -10.83
C ALA A 115 -3.05 -9.21 -11.38
N ILE A 116 -4.06 -9.48 -10.55
CA ILE A 116 -5.46 -9.19 -10.87
C ILE A 116 -5.63 -7.66 -10.89
N ALA A 117 -6.13 -7.13 -12.00
CA ALA A 117 -6.39 -5.70 -12.14
C ALA A 117 -7.55 -5.29 -11.20
N PRO A 118 -7.34 -4.32 -10.29
CA PRO A 118 -8.41 -3.85 -9.40
C PRO A 118 -9.40 -2.91 -10.09
N CYS A 119 -9.00 -2.33 -11.23
CA CYS A 119 -9.82 -1.45 -12.06
C CYS A 119 -9.70 -1.89 -13.52
N GLU A 120 -10.70 -1.56 -14.33
CA GLU A 120 -10.69 -1.79 -15.79
C GLU A 120 -9.47 -1.10 -16.43
N VAL A 121 -8.73 -1.86 -17.24
CA VAL A 121 -7.55 -1.35 -17.95
C VAL A 121 -7.93 -1.10 -19.40
N THR A 122 -8.04 0.17 -19.77
CA THR A 122 -8.34 0.58 -21.15
C THR A 122 -7.07 1.05 -21.85
N VAL A 123 -6.87 0.60 -23.10
CA VAL A 123 -5.78 1.08 -23.96
C VAL A 123 -6.34 2.13 -24.93
N PRO A 124 -5.83 3.37 -24.96
CA PRO A 124 -6.32 4.39 -25.89
C PRO A 124 -5.89 4.09 -27.33
N ALA A 125 -6.73 4.46 -28.29
CA ALA A 125 -6.40 4.38 -29.71
C ALA A 125 -5.37 5.46 -30.06
N GLN A 126 -4.10 5.07 -30.16
CA GLN A 126 -3.01 5.98 -30.50
C GLN A 126 -1.85 5.22 -31.18
N ASN A 127 -0.97 5.97 -31.85
CA ASN A 127 0.30 5.44 -32.34
C ASN A 127 1.25 5.15 -31.18
N THR A 128 1.66 3.90 -31.05
CA THR A 128 2.51 3.42 -29.95
C THR A 128 3.99 3.76 -30.17
N GLY A 129 4.38 4.17 -31.38
CA GLY A 129 5.78 4.45 -31.74
C GLY A 129 6.70 3.22 -31.72
N LEU A 130 6.14 2.03 -31.49
CA LEU A 130 6.84 0.76 -31.53
C LEU A 130 6.98 0.27 -32.97
N GLY A 131 8.13 -0.31 -33.29
CA GLY A 131 8.37 -0.94 -34.58
C GLY A 131 7.51 -2.18 -34.82
N PRO A 132 7.37 -2.62 -36.08
CA PRO A 132 6.43 -3.67 -36.48
C PRO A 132 6.76 -5.06 -35.93
N GLU A 133 7.98 -5.27 -35.41
CA GLU A 133 8.42 -6.53 -34.81
C GLU A 133 7.58 -6.99 -33.62
N LYS A 134 6.99 -6.03 -32.87
CA LYS A 134 6.22 -6.32 -31.65
C LYS A 134 4.70 -6.38 -31.87
N THR A 135 4.25 -6.49 -33.12
CA THR A 135 2.82 -6.62 -33.47
C THR A 135 2.18 -7.88 -32.92
N SER A 136 2.91 -9.01 -32.93
CA SER A 136 2.47 -10.30 -32.41
C SER A 136 2.11 -10.25 -30.92
N PHE A 137 2.83 -9.46 -30.13
CA PHE A 137 2.58 -9.28 -28.70
C PHE A 137 1.23 -8.58 -28.44
N SER A 138 0.91 -7.55 -29.22
CA SER A 138 -0.35 -6.80 -29.04
C SER A 138 -1.56 -7.62 -29.50
N GLN A 139 -1.40 -8.41 -30.56
CA GLN A 139 -2.42 -9.34 -31.03
C GLN A 139 -2.69 -10.48 -30.03
N ALA A 140 -1.64 -11.00 -29.38
CA ALA A 140 -1.78 -12.01 -28.33
C ALA A 140 -2.56 -11.51 -27.10
N LEU A 141 -2.54 -10.19 -26.85
CA LEU A 141 -3.33 -9.52 -25.81
C LEU A 141 -4.76 -9.15 -26.26
N GLY A 142 -5.16 -9.49 -27.49
CA GLY A 142 -6.48 -9.16 -28.03
C GLY A 142 -6.65 -7.69 -28.47
N ILE A 143 -5.56 -6.92 -28.54
CA ILE A 143 -5.59 -5.52 -28.95
C ILE A 143 -5.55 -5.43 -30.47
N THR A 144 -6.54 -4.78 -31.08
CA THR A 144 -6.62 -4.62 -32.54
C THR A 144 -5.67 -3.51 -33.00
N THR A 145 -4.62 -3.88 -33.73
CA THR A 145 -3.55 -2.96 -34.17
C THR A 145 -3.33 -3.01 -35.69
N LYS A 146 -2.83 -1.90 -36.26
CA LYS A 146 -2.47 -1.75 -37.67
C LYS A 146 -1.08 -1.13 -37.78
N ILE A 147 -0.33 -1.51 -38.81
CA ILE A 147 0.97 -0.89 -39.11
C ILE A 147 0.75 0.31 -40.01
N SER A 148 1.10 1.50 -39.54
CA SER A 148 1.07 2.76 -40.29
C SER A 148 2.45 3.41 -40.24
N ARG A 149 2.99 3.79 -41.40
CA ARG A 149 4.29 4.50 -41.53
C ARG A 149 5.46 3.84 -40.76
N GLY A 150 5.47 2.51 -40.66
CA GLY A 150 6.52 1.75 -39.97
C GLY A 150 6.37 1.69 -38.44
N THR A 151 5.25 2.17 -37.89
CA THR A 151 4.92 2.11 -36.46
C THR A 151 3.58 1.42 -36.23
N ILE A 152 3.40 0.81 -35.05
CA ILE A 152 2.15 0.16 -34.65
C ILE A 152 1.15 1.22 -34.16
N GLU A 153 -0.03 1.25 -34.76
CA GLU A 153 -1.18 2.06 -34.34
C GLU A 153 -2.30 1.18 -33.77
N ILE A 154 -2.86 1.60 -32.64
CA ILE A 154 -4.01 0.93 -32.01
C ILE A 154 -5.29 1.54 -32.57
N LEU A 155 -6.17 0.71 -33.13
CA LEU A 155 -7.36 1.15 -33.87
C LEU A 155 -8.59 1.36 -32.98
N THR A 156 -8.72 0.57 -31.92
CA THR A 156 -9.90 0.56 -31.05
C THR A 156 -9.50 0.63 -29.59
N SER A 157 -10.30 1.34 -28.78
CA SER A 157 -10.19 1.27 -27.33
C SER A 157 -10.72 -0.09 -26.85
N SER A 158 -9.86 -1.09 -26.79
CA SER A 158 -10.18 -2.37 -26.19
C SER A 158 -9.99 -2.27 -24.68
N GLY A 159 -11.09 -2.40 -23.93
CA GLY A 159 -11.09 -2.64 -22.49
C GLY A 159 -11.32 -4.13 -22.21
N SER A 160 -10.68 -4.61 -21.16
CA SER A 160 -10.77 -5.98 -20.63
C SER A 160 -11.13 -5.94 -19.15
#